data_AF-A0A2E7QHI0-F1
#
_entry.id   AF-A0A2E7QHI0-F1
#
_cell.length_a   1.000
_cell.length_b   1.000
_cell.length_c   1.000
_cell.angle_alpha   90.00
_cell.angle_beta   90.00
_cell.angle_gamma   90.00
#
_symmetry.space_group_name_H-M   'P 1'
#
loop_
_entity.id
_entity.type
_entity.pdbx_description
1 polymer ?
#
loop_
_entity_poly.entity_id
_entity_poly.type
_entity_poly.pdbx_seq_one_letter_code
_entity_poly.pdbx_strand_id
1 'polypeptide(L)'
;MLNFTDIAEAAERLKGYALPTPILESDRLNENLHGRLLIKPENLQRTGSFKFRGAFNKISKLSKNERAAGVVAFSSGNHAQGVAAAAKILSIKATIVMPSDAPSIKIENTKSYGAEVVLYQRSDGNRVEVTQEIVAKTGAVLIPPYDDPDIMAGQGTIGLEFAKQADGLGVSLEILAGPCSGGGMIGGCALALHSLSPTTKIYSVEPEFYDDTALSLAAGKRIKISPTQNSICDALLLETPGHITFEVNQQLLTKGLSVSDAETERAMKTAFREFKIVLEPGGAVALAAVLEGLLNIEGKTAGVVCTGGNVDPETFRKALAPE
;
A
#
# COMPACT_ATOMS: atom_id res chain seq x y z
N MET A 1 -21.57 -0.68 4.21
CA MET A 1 -20.46 0.22 4.59
C MET A 1 -19.39 -0.64 5.21
N LEU A 2 -18.14 -0.53 4.72
CA LEU A 2 -17.00 -1.28 5.26
C LEU A 2 -16.81 -0.94 6.74
N ASN A 3 -16.61 -1.94 7.60
CA ASN A 3 -16.44 -1.76 9.04
C ASN A 3 -15.38 -2.70 9.62
N PHE A 4 -15.15 -2.61 10.93
CA PHE A 4 -14.15 -3.42 11.64
C PHE A 4 -14.35 -4.94 11.49
N THR A 5 -15.60 -5.42 11.44
CA THR A 5 -15.90 -6.85 11.27
C THR A 5 -15.35 -7.37 9.95
N ASP A 6 -15.47 -6.60 8.87
CA ASP A 6 -14.93 -6.98 7.57
C ASP A 6 -13.40 -7.17 7.63
N ILE A 7 -12.70 -6.35 8.42
CA ILE A 7 -11.25 -6.44 8.64
C ILE A 7 -10.91 -7.67 9.49
N ALA A 8 -11.66 -7.91 10.56
CA ALA A 8 -11.48 -9.08 11.42
C ALA A 8 -11.67 -10.38 10.63
N GLU A 9 -12.71 -10.47 9.79
CA GLU A 9 -12.93 -11.60 8.89
C GLU A 9 -11.82 -11.72 7.84
N ALA A 10 -11.34 -10.61 7.29
CA ALA A 10 -10.21 -10.63 6.36
C ALA A 10 -8.94 -11.19 7.02
N ALA A 11 -8.69 -10.85 8.29
CA ALA A 11 -7.58 -11.40 9.06
C ALA A 11 -7.69 -12.94 9.23
N GLU A 12 -8.89 -13.46 9.50
CA GLU A 12 -9.10 -14.91 9.57
C GLU A 12 -8.88 -15.58 8.20
N ARG A 13 -9.36 -14.98 7.10
CA ARG A 13 -9.09 -15.49 5.74
C ARG A 13 -7.60 -15.50 5.40
N LEU A 14 -6.86 -14.50 5.85
CA LEU A 14 -5.42 -14.35 5.59
C LEU A 14 -4.54 -15.24 6.47
N LYS A 15 -5.08 -15.83 7.54
CA LYS A 15 -4.31 -16.66 8.48
C LYS A 15 -3.66 -17.86 7.78
N GLY A 16 -2.35 -17.99 7.95
CA GLY A 16 -1.53 -19.02 7.28
C GLY A 16 -1.11 -18.67 5.85
N TYR A 17 -1.70 -17.62 5.27
CA TYR A 17 -1.37 -17.12 3.94
C TYR A 17 -0.58 -15.82 4.00
N ALA A 18 -1.04 -14.79 4.70
CA ALA A 18 -0.21 -13.60 4.93
C ALA A 18 0.87 -13.87 5.98
N LEU A 19 2.04 -13.27 5.80
CA LEU A 19 3.09 -13.26 6.81
C LEU A 19 2.72 -12.24 7.90
N PRO A 20 2.79 -12.60 9.19
CA PRO A 20 2.67 -11.63 10.27
C PRO A 20 3.97 -10.82 10.34
N THR A 21 4.04 -9.72 9.60
CA THR A 21 5.23 -8.86 9.57
C THR A 21 5.56 -8.34 10.97
N PRO A 22 6.84 -8.28 11.38
CA PRO A 22 7.22 -7.87 12.73
C PRO A 22 6.95 -6.37 12.96
N ILE A 23 7.13 -5.90 14.20
CA ILE A 23 7.42 -4.49 14.46
C ILE A 23 8.94 -4.34 14.52
N LEU A 24 9.48 -3.32 13.86
CA LEU A 24 10.89 -2.94 13.98
C LEU A 24 11.01 -1.60 14.71
N GLU A 25 12.08 -1.46 15.48
CA GLU A 25 12.37 -0.29 16.31
C GLU A 25 13.89 -0.08 16.35
N SER A 26 14.33 1.17 16.50
CA SER A 26 15.75 1.53 16.60
C SER A 26 15.92 2.51 17.75
N ASP A 27 16.59 2.08 18.82
CA ASP A 27 16.84 2.91 20.00
C ASP A 27 17.57 4.20 19.63
N ARG A 28 18.55 4.12 18.72
CA ARG A 28 19.30 5.27 18.23
C ARG A 28 18.41 6.28 17.50
N LEU A 29 17.44 5.82 16.70
CA LEU A 29 16.49 6.74 16.06
C LEU A 29 15.55 7.34 17.10
N ASN A 30 15.08 6.56 18.06
CA ASN A 30 14.19 7.05 19.11
C ASN A 30 14.86 8.16 19.95
N GLU A 31 16.14 7.98 20.30
CA GLU A 31 16.93 9.00 20.99
C GLU A 31 17.02 10.31 20.19
N ASN A 32 17.29 10.21 18.88
CA ASN A 32 17.38 11.38 17.99
C ASN A 32 16.04 12.07 17.74
N LEU A 33 14.94 11.31 17.73
CA LEU A 33 13.59 11.82 17.48
C LEU A 33 12.87 12.25 18.77
N HIS A 34 13.48 12.02 19.93
CA HIS A 34 12.89 12.26 21.26
C HIS A 34 11.51 11.61 21.43
N GLY A 35 11.27 10.49 20.75
CA GLY A 35 9.98 9.79 20.66
C GLY A 35 10.17 8.34 20.23
N ARG A 36 9.13 7.52 20.36
CA ARG A 36 9.20 6.09 20.05
C ARG A 36 8.65 5.82 18.65
N LEU A 37 9.52 5.44 17.71
CA LEU A 37 9.15 5.12 16.33
C LEU A 37 9.10 3.61 16.12
N LEU A 38 7.90 3.10 15.82
CA LEU A 38 7.65 1.72 15.47
C LEU A 38 7.38 1.60 13.96
N ILE A 39 8.03 0.64 13.30
CA ILE A 39 7.87 0.39 11.87
C ILE A 39 7.11 -0.92 11.65
N LYS A 40 6.11 -0.89 10.79
CA LYS A 40 5.42 -2.07 10.24
C LYS A 40 5.91 -2.32 8.81
N PRO A 41 6.87 -3.25 8.59
CA PRO A 41 7.59 -3.44 7.34
C PRO A 41 6.84 -4.42 6.41
N GLU A 42 5.82 -3.92 5.71
CA GLU A 42 5.08 -4.71 4.71
C GLU A 42 5.89 -5.02 3.44
N ASN A 43 7.09 -4.45 3.30
CA ASN A 43 8.08 -4.93 2.34
C ASN A 43 8.53 -6.38 2.62
N LEU A 44 8.35 -6.88 3.85
CA LEU A 44 8.62 -8.28 4.23
C LEU A 44 7.41 -9.20 3.99
N GLN A 45 6.30 -8.67 3.49
CA GLN A 45 5.14 -9.48 3.12
C GLN A 45 5.45 -10.33 1.89
N ARG A 46 4.63 -11.36 1.64
CA ARG A 46 4.62 -12.05 0.35
C ARG A 46 4.57 -11.06 -0.79
N THR A 47 5.30 -11.34 -1.86
CA THR A 47 5.44 -10.46 -3.03
C THR A 47 6.15 -9.13 -2.76
N GLY A 48 6.74 -8.94 -1.57
CA GLY A 48 7.50 -7.74 -1.24
C GLY A 48 6.64 -6.50 -0.96
N SER A 49 5.33 -6.64 -0.75
CA SER A 49 4.45 -5.51 -0.41
C SER A 49 3.12 -5.93 0.22
N PHE A 50 2.44 -4.97 0.82
CA PHE A 50 1.12 -5.15 1.44
C PHE A 50 0.02 -5.65 0.48
N LYS A 51 0.17 -5.47 -0.84
CA LYS A 51 -0.89 -5.72 -1.84
C LYS A 51 -1.41 -7.15 -1.82
N PHE A 52 -0.60 -8.11 -1.38
CA PHE A 52 -1.01 -9.50 -1.19
C PHE A 52 -2.26 -9.62 -0.30
N ARG A 53 -2.39 -8.81 0.75
CA ARG A 53 -3.45 -8.93 1.74
C ARG A 53 -4.84 -8.72 1.14
N GLY A 54 -5.08 -7.57 0.52
CA GLY A 54 -6.38 -7.29 -0.12
C GLY A 54 -6.63 -8.17 -1.34
N ALA A 55 -5.61 -8.44 -2.16
CA ALA A 55 -5.76 -9.33 -3.30
C ALA A 55 -6.24 -10.72 -2.85
N PHE A 56 -5.58 -11.30 -1.86
CA PHE A 56 -5.97 -12.59 -1.31
C PHE A 56 -7.36 -12.54 -0.67
N ASN A 57 -7.68 -11.51 0.12
CA ASN A 57 -9.01 -11.38 0.72
C ASN A 57 -10.10 -11.34 -0.35
N LYS A 58 -9.99 -10.48 -1.38
CA LYS A 58 -10.96 -10.38 -2.47
C LYS A 58 -11.12 -11.72 -3.21
N ILE A 59 -10.00 -12.31 -3.65
CA ILE A 59 -10.01 -13.51 -4.48
C ILE A 59 -10.53 -14.72 -3.68
N SER A 60 -10.25 -14.79 -2.37
CA SER A 60 -10.75 -15.86 -1.51
C SER A 60 -12.28 -15.85 -1.35
N LYS A 61 -12.93 -14.69 -1.56
CA LYS A 61 -14.39 -14.53 -1.46
C LYS A 61 -15.14 -14.91 -2.73
N LEU A 62 -14.44 -15.15 -3.85
CA LEU A 62 -15.08 -15.51 -5.11
C LEU A 62 -15.85 -16.82 -4.99
N SER A 63 -17.05 -16.83 -5.55
CA SER A 63 -17.89 -18.01 -5.72
C SER A 63 -17.24 -19.05 -6.64
N LYS A 64 -17.76 -20.28 -6.66
CA LYS A 64 -17.25 -21.33 -7.54
C LYS A 64 -17.27 -20.93 -9.03
N ASN A 65 -18.32 -20.23 -9.46
CA ASN A 65 -18.47 -19.79 -10.85
C ASN A 65 -17.44 -18.69 -11.19
N GLU A 66 -17.27 -17.71 -10.32
CA GLU A 66 -16.27 -16.65 -10.49
C GLU A 66 -14.85 -17.21 -10.50
N ARG A 67 -14.54 -18.17 -9.60
CA ARG A 67 -13.24 -18.85 -9.57
C ARG A 67 -12.96 -19.62 -10.86
N ALA A 68 -13.98 -20.27 -11.43
CA ALA A 68 -13.85 -20.99 -12.70
C ALA A 68 -13.62 -20.04 -13.89
N ALA A 69 -14.21 -18.84 -13.87
CA ALA A 69 -13.98 -17.81 -14.87
C ALA A 69 -12.61 -17.13 -14.76
N GLY A 70 -11.97 -17.21 -13.59
CA GLY A 70 -10.67 -16.62 -13.32
C GLY A 70 -10.74 -15.15 -12.89
N VAL A 71 -9.57 -14.53 -12.75
CA VAL A 71 -9.43 -13.14 -12.33
C VAL A 71 -8.60 -12.34 -13.31
N VAL A 72 -8.91 -11.05 -13.42
CA VAL A 72 -8.14 -10.10 -14.23
C VAL A 72 -7.78 -8.86 -13.43
N ALA A 73 -6.58 -8.35 -13.60
CA ALA A 73 -6.16 -7.07 -13.02
C ALA A 73 -5.26 -6.31 -14.00
N PHE A 74 -5.18 -5.00 -13.82
CA PHE A 74 -4.20 -4.16 -14.52
C PHE A 74 -3.24 -3.54 -13.50
N SER A 75 -1.95 -3.76 -13.70
CA SER A 75 -0.87 -3.14 -12.93
C SER A 75 0.45 -3.63 -13.49
N SER A 76 1.48 -2.80 -13.50
CA SER A 76 2.84 -3.24 -13.77
C SER A 76 3.64 -3.55 -12.49
N GLY A 77 3.08 -3.39 -11.29
CA GLY A 77 3.86 -3.39 -10.03
C GLY A 77 3.28 -4.29 -8.94
N ASN A 78 3.23 -3.75 -7.72
CA ASN A 78 2.86 -4.50 -6.51
C ASN A 78 1.49 -5.18 -6.58
N HIS A 79 0.50 -4.55 -7.21
CA HIS A 79 -0.83 -5.14 -7.35
C HIS A 79 -0.83 -6.36 -8.27
N ALA A 80 -0.10 -6.33 -9.37
CA ALA A 80 0.03 -7.47 -10.28
C ALA A 80 0.60 -8.70 -9.56
N GLN A 81 1.69 -8.51 -8.81
CA GLN A 81 2.31 -9.59 -8.05
C GLN A 81 1.38 -10.11 -6.95
N GLY A 82 0.72 -9.21 -6.21
CA GLY A 82 -0.24 -9.58 -5.17
C GLY A 82 -1.41 -10.43 -5.70
N VAL A 83 -2.01 -10.03 -6.83
CA VAL A 83 -3.08 -10.79 -7.50
C VAL A 83 -2.58 -12.12 -8.02
N ALA A 84 -1.45 -12.13 -8.72
CA ALA A 84 -0.88 -13.36 -9.30
C ALA A 84 -0.54 -14.39 -8.20
N ALA A 85 0.11 -13.96 -7.11
CA ALA A 85 0.45 -14.83 -6.00
C ALA A 85 -0.79 -15.37 -5.27
N ALA A 86 -1.79 -14.51 -5.01
CA ALA A 86 -3.04 -14.93 -4.39
C ALA A 86 -3.80 -15.95 -5.25
N ALA A 87 -3.92 -15.68 -6.56
CA ALA A 87 -4.58 -16.58 -7.50
C ALA A 87 -3.86 -17.93 -7.62
N LYS A 88 -2.51 -17.94 -7.64
CA LYS A 88 -1.71 -19.17 -7.63
C LYS A 88 -2.01 -20.04 -6.41
N ILE A 89 -1.99 -19.44 -5.21
CA ILE A 89 -2.28 -20.15 -3.96
C ILE A 89 -3.69 -20.74 -3.98
N LEU A 90 -4.66 -19.99 -4.51
CA LEU A 90 -6.06 -20.42 -4.57
C LEU A 90 -6.39 -21.27 -5.81
N SER A 91 -5.38 -21.62 -6.63
CA SER A 91 -5.53 -22.39 -7.87
C SER A 91 -6.55 -21.78 -8.85
N ILE A 92 -6.52 -20.45 -9.00
CA ILE A 92 -7.39 -19.68 -9.90
C ILE A 92 -6.56 -19.11 -11.03
N LYS A 93 -7.09 -19.13 -12.27
CA LYS A 93 -6.44 -18.49 -13.41
C LYS A 93 -6.37 -16.99 -13.19
N ALA A 94 -5.17 -16.39 -13.32
CA ALA A 94 -4.98 -14.94 -13.29
C ALA A 94 -4.46 -14.42 -14.61
N THR A 95 -5.09 -13.36 -15.11
CA THR A 95 -4.63 -12.57 -16.25
C THR A 95 -4.25 -11.17 -15.77
N ILE A 96 -3.03 -10.71 -16.07
CA ILE A 96 -2.53 -9.39 -15.69
C ILE A 96 -2.27 -8.58 -16.95
N VAL A 97 -2.94 -7.44 -17.05
CA VAL A 97 -2.73 -6.47 -18.12
C VAL A 97 -1.59 -5.51 -17.73
N MET A 98 -0.52 -5.52 -18.51
CA MET A 98 0.67 -4.69 -18.32
C MET A 98 0.98 -3.92 -19.60
N PRO A 99 1.55 -2.70 -19.53
CA PRO A 99 2.01 -2.04 -20.74
C PRO A 99 3.25 -2.77 -21.30
N SER A 100 3.40 -2.77 -22.62
CA SER A 100 4.52 -3.41 -23.33
C SER A 100 5.89 -2.84 -22.96
N ASP A 101 5.92 -1.59 -22.46
CA ASP A 101 7.11 -0.87 -21.99
C ASP A 101 7.39 -1.06 -20.48
N ALA A 102 6.63 -1.90 -19.78
CA ALA A 102 6.93 -2.21 -18.39
C ALA A 102 8.33 -2.86 -18.27
N PRO A 103 9.10 -2.54 -17.21
CA PRO A 103 10.39 -3.18 -16.97
C PRO A 103 10.29 -4.72 -17.05
N SER A 104 11.20 -5.36 -17.79
CA SER A 104 11.17 -6.82 -18.03
C SER A 104 11.09 -7.62 -16.73
N ILE A 105 11.83 -7.20 -15.70
CA ILE A 105 11.81 -7.81 -14.38
C ILE A 105 10.40 -7.82 -13.74
N LYS A 106 9.60 -6.76 -13.95
CA LYS A 106 8.24 -6.69 -13.42
C LYS A 106 7.30 -7.66 -14.16
N ILE A 107 7.50 -7.85 -15.46
CA ILE A 107 6.77 -8.83 -16.27
C ILE A 107 7.14 -10.26 -15.85
N GLU A 108 8.44 -10.54 -15.74
CA GLU A 108 8.99 -11.85 -15.35
C GLU A 108 8.54 -12.25 -13.95
N ASN A 109 8.62 -11.34 -12.98
CA ASN A 109 8.14 -11.58 -11.62
C ASN A 109 6.65 -11.96 -11.61
N THR A 110 5.83 -11.25 -12.38
CA THR A 110 4.39 -11.56 -12.49
C THR A 110 4.16 -12.94 -13.11
N LYS A 111 4.88 -13.28 -14.19
CA LYS A 111 4.81 -14.61 -14.83
C LYS A 111 5.31 -15.72 -13.91
N SER A 112 6.29 -15.47 -13.03
CA SER A 112 6.82 -16.46 -12.08
C SER A 112 5.76 -16.94 -11.06
N TYR A 113 4.74 -16.11 -10.83
CA TYR A 113 3.55 -16.47 -10.05
C TYR A 113 2.48 -17.22 -10.88
N GLY A 114 2.76 -17.60 -12.13
CA GLY A 114 1.85 -18.39 -12.97
C GLY A 114 0.72 -17.59 -13.60
N ALA A 115 0.78 -16.25 -13.56
CA ALA A 115 -0.18 -15.40 -14.24
C ALA A 115 0.08 -15.32 -15.75
N GLU A 116 -0.99 -15.29 -16.53
CA GLU A 116 -0.97 -14.91 -17.94
C GLU A 116 -0.78 -13.39 -18.01
N VAL A 117 0.25 -12.91 -18.74
CA VAL A 117 0.47 -11.48 -18.93
C VAL A 117 0.02 -11.07 -20.33
N VAL A 118 -0.97 -10.17 -20.39
CA VAL A 118 -1.44 -9.54 -21.62
C VAL A 118 -0.80 -8.16 -21.72
N LEU A 119 -0.01 -7.95 -22.78
CA LEU A 119 0.66 -6.69 -23.03
C LEU A 119 -0.21 -5.76 -23.88
N TYR A 120 -0.20 -4.46 -23.58
CA TYR A 120 -0.83 -3.43 -24.41
C TYR A 120 0.15 -2.29 -24.73
N GLN A 121 0.01 -1.68 -25.90
CA GLN A 121 0.74 -0.46 -26.28
C GLN A 121 0.03 0.76 -25.69
N ARG A 122 0.75 1.64 -25.01
CA ARG A 122 0.16 2.87 -24.45
C ARG A 122 -0.39 3.82 -25.52
N SER A 123 0.12 3.73 -26.74
CA SER A 123 -0.33 4.53 -27.89
C SER A 123 -1.66 4.09 -28.48
N ASP A 124 -2.01 2.80 -28.33
CA ASP A 124 -3.07 2.16 -29.13
C ASP A 124 -4.30 1.80 -28.30
N GLY A 125 -4.28 2.03 -26.98
CA GLY A 125 -5.42 1.78 -26.09
C GLY A 125 -5.12 2.03 -24.61
N ASN A 126 -6.17 2.00 -23.79
CA ASN A 126 -6.05 2.14 -22.34
C ASN A 126 -6.16 0.75 -21.66
N ARG A 127 -5.32 0.49 -20.65
CA ARG A 127 -5.38 -0.71 -19.78
C ARG A 127 -6.79 -1.06 -19.31
N VAL A 128 -7.65 -0.06 -19.11
CA VAL A 128 -9.05 -0.24 -18.71
C VAL A 128 -9.86 -0.95 -19.80
N GLU A 129 -9.73 -0.54 -21.06
CA GLU A 129 -10.47 -1.12 -22.19
C GLU A 129 -10.04 -2.56 -22.43
N VAL A 130 -8.73 -2.82 -22.47
CA VAL A 130 -8.19 -4.19 -22.61
C VAL A 130 -8.69 -5.09 -21.49
N THR A 131 -8.71 -4.58 -20.25
CA THR A 131 -9.24 -5.31 -19.11
C THR A 131 -10.73 -5.60 -19.26
N GLN A 132 -11.53 -4.61 -19.67
CA GLN A 132 -12.97 -4.76 -19.89
C GLN A 132 -13.28 -5.76 -21.00
N GLU A 133 -12.49 -5.80 -22.07
CA GLU A 133 -12.63 -6.80 -23.11
C GLU A 133 -12.37 -8.22 -22.59
N ILE A 134 -11.36 -8.41 -21.75
CA ILE A 134 -11.07 -9.71 -21.13
C ILE A 134 -12.25 -10.13 -20.23
N VAL A 135 -12.76 -9.21 -19.40
CA VAL A 135 -13.95 -9.47 -18.56
C VAL A 135 -15.14 -9.89 -19.44
N ALA A 136 -15.43 -9.14 -20.50
CA ALA A 136 -16.56 -9.43 -21.39
C ALA A 136 -16.44 -10.78 -22.12
N LYS A 137 -15.22 -11.17 -22.52
CA LYS A 137 -14.97 -12.42 -23.26
C LYS A 137 -14.91 -13.64 -22.35
N THR A 138 -14.39 -13.52 -21.14
CA THR A 138 -14.07 -14.66 -20.27
C THR A 138 -14.98 -14.80 -19.05
N GLY A 139 -15.68 -13.73 -18.66
CA GLY A 139 -16.37 -13.65 -17.38
C GLY A 139 -15.45 -13.50 -16.17
N ALA A 140 -14.14 -13.29 -16.37
CA ALA A 140 -13.19 -13.13 -15.29
C ALA A 140 -13.53 -11.94 -14.39
N VAL A 141 -13.29 -12.08 -13.09
CA VAL A 141 -13.57 -11.01 -12.13
C VAL A 141 -12.43 -10.01 -12.11
N LEU A 142 -12.75 -8.73 -12.31
CA LEU A 142 -11.79 -7.64 -12.12
C LEU A 142 -11.40 -7.51 -10.66
N ILE A 143 -10.09 -7.50 -10.37
CA ILE A 143 -9.55 -7.25 -9.04
C ILE A 143 -8.95 -5.84 -8.98
N PRO A 144 -9.65 -4.86 -8.37
CA PRO A 144 -9.17 -3.48 -8.32
C PRO A 144 -7.95 -3.32 -7.41
N PRO A 145 -7.09 -2.32 -7.65
CA PRO A 145 -5.91 -2.10 -6.83
C PRO A 145 -6.16 -1.46 -5.46
N TYR A 146 -7.31 -0.80 -5.24
CA TYR A 146 -7.62 -0.11 -3.97
C TYR A 146 -9.11 0.16 -3.73
N ASP A 147 -9.87 0.63 -4.74
CA ASP A 147 -11.23 1.18 -4.58
C ASP A 147 -12.31 0.08 -4.52
N ASP A 148 -12.13 -0.85 -3.60
CA ASP A 148 -13.01 -1.99 -3.39
C ASP A 148 -13.04 -2.35 -1.89
N PRO A 149 -14.23 -2.58 -1.28
CA PRO A 149 -14.33 -2.86 0.14
C PRO A 149 -13.55 -4.10 0.60
N ASP A 150 -13.48 -5.17 -0.20
CA ASP A 150 -12.74 -6.38 0.17
C ASP A 150 -11.24 -6.16 0.06
N ILE A 151 -10.80 -5.39 -0.93
CA ILE A 151 -9.40 -4.97 -1.03
C ILE A 151 -9.02 -4.19 0.23
N MET A 152 -9.80 -3.15 0.57
CA MET A 152 -9.59 -2.34 1.77
C MET A 152 -9.62 -3.16 3.06
N ALA A 153 -10.58 -4.08 3.22
CA ALA A 153 -10.69 -4.95 4.38
C ALA A 153 -9.41 -5.79 4.58
N GLY A 154 -8.89 -6.37 3.50
CA GLY A 154 -7.63 -7.09 3.54
C GLY A 154 -6.46 -6.19 3.92
N GLN A 155 -6.39 -4.97 3.38
CA GLN A 155 -5.31 -4.04 3.76
C GLN A 155 -5.41 -3.58 5.21
N GLY A 156 -6.63 -3.43 5.74
CA GLY A 156 -6.86 -3.05 7.14
C GLY A 156 -6.32 -4.03 8.16
N THR A 157 -6.03 -5.28 7.75
CA THR A 157 -5.36 -6.25 8.62
C THR A 157 -3.97 -5.79 9.07
N ILE A 158 -3.33 -4.88 8.33
CA ILE A 158 -2.08 -4.22 8.75
C ILE A 158 -2.31 -3.45 10.05
N GLY A 159 -3.34 -2.60 10.10
CA GLY A 159 -3.67 -1.80 11.29
C GLY A 159 -4.10 -2.68 12.48
N LEU A 160 -4.86 -3.74 12.21
CA LEU A 160 -5.24 -4.75 13.23
C LEU A 160 -4.01 -5.43 13.84
N GLU A 161 -3.09 -5.92 13.01
CA GLU A 161 -1.84 -6.53 13.48
C GLU A 161 -0.97 -5.53 14.23
N PHE A 162 -0.82 -4.32 13.69
CA PHE A 162 0.06 -3.31 14.28
C PHE A 162 -0.43 -2.90 15.67
N ALA A 163 -1.73 -2.64 15.83
CA ALA A 163 -2.32 -2.33 17.14
C ALA A 163 -2.11 -3.46 18.16
N LYS A 164 -2.38 -4.72 17.77
CA LYS A 164 -2.21 -5.88 18.65
C LYS A 164 -0.74 -6.14 19.01
N GLN A 165 0.17 -5.96 18.07
CA GLN A 165 1.60 -6.13 18.30
C GLN A 165 2.14 -5.00 19.21
N ALA A 166 1.70 -3.75 19.02
CA ALA A 166 2.07 -2.64 19.90
C ALA A 166 1.56 -2.87 21.33
N ASP A 167 0.32 -3.33 21.50
CA ASP A 167 -0.24 -3.71 22.80
C ASP A 167 0.58 -4.82 23.47
N GLY A 168 1.02 -5.82 22.70
CA GLY A 168 1.95 -6.86 23.15
C GLY A 168 3.33 -6.33 23.60
N LEU A 169 3.73 -5.14 23.16
CA LEU A 169 4.93 -4.42 23.62
C LEU A 169 4.63 -3.48 24.81
N GLY A 170 3.40 -3.47 25.33
CA GLY A 170 2.97 -2.61 26.42
C GLY A 170 2.79 -1.14 26.03
N VAL A 171 2.60 -0.84 24.74
CA VAL A 171 2.38 0.53 24.25
C VAL A 171 1.18 0.66 23.33
N SER A 172 0.60 1.85 23.32
CA SER A 172 -0.43 2.25 22.36
C SER A 172 0.16 3.22 21.34
N LEU A 173 -0.29 3.14 20.09
CA LEU A 173 0.03 4.15 19.10
C LEU A 173 -0.74 5.45 19.42
N GLU A 174 -0.05 6.57 19.41
CA GLU A 174 -0.68 7.91 19.46
C GLU A 174 -0.77 8.53 18.05
N ILE A 175 0.14 8.11 17.17
CA ILE A 175 0.22 8.52 15.77
C ILE A 175 0.36 7.26 14.92
N LEU A 176 -0.38 7.18 13.81
CA LEU A 176 -0.11 6.26 12.71
C LEU A 176 0.08 7.08 11.42
N ALA A 177 1.15 6.82 10.68
CA ALA A 177 1.33 7.35 9.33
C ALA A 177 1.52 6.24 8.30
N GLY A 178 0.98 6.43 7.11
CA GLY A 178 1.15 5.48 6.02
C GLY A 178 1.05 6.13 4.64
N PRO A 179 1.72 5.54 3.62
CA PRO A 179 1.63 6.00 2.25
C PRO A 179 0.20 6.05 1.74
N CYS A 180 -0.14 7.09 0.98
CA CYS A 180 -1.45 7.23 0.35
C CYS A 180 -1.31 7.53 -1.14
N SER A 181 -2.36 7.15 -1.86
CA SER A 181 -2.55 7.36 -3.29
C SER A 181 -4.03 7.05 -3.48
N GLY A 182 -4.38 5.83 -3.91
CA GLY A 182 -5.77 5.41 -3.98
C GLY A 182 -6.46 5.28 -2.62
N GLY A 183 -5.74 5.38 -1.50
CA GLY A 183 -6.31 5.50 -0.15
C GLY A 183 -6.73 4.20 0.54
N GLY A 184 -6.79 3.07 -0.17
CA GLY A 184 -7.35 1.83 0.40
C GLY A 184 -6.57 1.23 1.56
N MET A 185 -5.24 1.37 1.57
CA MET A 185 -4.38 0.86 2.65
C MET A 185 -4.57 1.65 3.93
N ILE A 186 -4.36 2.97 3.87
CA ILE A 186 -4.47 3.84 5.06
C ILE A 186 -5.90 3.89 5.58
N GLY A 187 -6.92 3.87 4.71
CA GLY A 187 -8.32 3.81 5.11
C GLY A 187 -8.69 2.50 5.81
N GLY A 188 -8.18 1.36 5.32
CA GLY A 188 -8.32 0.08 6.01
C GLY A 188 -7.66 0.09 7.39
N CYS A 189 -6.45 0.64 7.50
CA CYS A 189 -5.76 0.78 8.79
C CYS A 189 -6.52 1.70 9.74
N ALA A 190 -7.08 2.79 9.22
CA ALA A 190 -7.86 3.75 9.98
C ALA A 190 -9.13 3.12 10.57
N LEU A 191 -9.85 2.30 9.79
CA LEU A 191 -10.99 1.54 10.30
C LEU A 191 -10.61 0.56 11.40
N ALA A 192 -9.47 -0.14 11.26
CA ALA A 192 -8.99 -1.05 12.30
C ALA A 192 -8.67 -0.32 13.62
N LEU A 193 -7.91 0.79 13.52
CA LEU A 193 -7.50 1.58 14.68
C LEU A 193 -8.64 2.35 15.30
N HIS A 194 -9.63 2.81 14.52
CA HIS A 194 -10.80 3.49 15.08
C HIS A 194 -11.54 2.62 16.12
N SER A 195 -11.51 1.29 15.96
CA SER A 195 -12.08 0.35 16.94
C SER A 195 -11.12 -0.07 18.06
N LEU A 196 -9.82 -0.19 17.78
CA LEU A 196 -8.83 -0.73 18.72
C LEU A 196 -8.06 0.32 19.52
N SER A 197 -7.88 1.51 18.95
CA SER A 197 -7.16 2.64 19.52
C SER A 197 -7.78 3.95 19.01
N PRO A 198 -8.99 4.30 19.48
CA PRO A 198 -9.78 5.42 18.95
C PRO A 198 -9.12 6.79 19.14
N THR A 199 -8.10 6.89 19.98
CA THR A 199 -7.31 8.12 20.21
C THR A 199 -6.12 8.26 19.28
N THR A 200 -5.78 7.23 18.48
CA THR A 200 -4.67 7.31 17.52
C THR A 200 -4.99 8.35 16.44
N LYS A 201 -4.09 9.30 16.21
CA LYS A 201 -4.17 10.24 15.08
C LYS A 201 -3.57 9.60 13.84
N ILE A 202 -4.27 9.65 12.70
CA ILE A 202 -3.92 8.89 11.50
C ILE A 202 -3.64 9.82 10.33
N TYR A 203 -2.48 9.66 9.70
CA TYR A 203 -2.00 10.55 8.65
C TYR A 203 -1.73 9.78 7.36
N SER A 204 -2.23 10.33 6.25
CA SER A 204 -1.78 9.93 4.92
C SER A 204 -0.50 10.68 4.57
N VAL A 205 0.43 10.02 3.87
CA VAL A 205 1.63 10.67 3.34
C VAL A 205 1.76 10.38 1.86
N GLU A 206 1.91 11.44 1.07
CA GLU A 206 1.97 11.43 -0.40
C GLU A 206 3.28 12.09 -0.85
N PRO A 207 3.76 11.84 -2.08
CA PRO A 207 4.87 12.60 -2.64
C PRO A 207 4.40 13.99 -3.08
N GLU A 208 5.31 14.96 -3.06
CA GLU A 208 5.06 16.29 -3.62
C GLU A 208 4.52 16.21 -5.05
N PHE A 209 3.63 17.15 -5.38
CA PHE A 209 2.89 17.23 -6.65
C PHE A 209 1.85 16.11 -6.87
N TYR A 210 1.77 15.12 -5.99
CA TYR A 210 0.77 14.04 -5.99
C TYR A 210 0.02 13.94 -4.64
N ASP A 211 -0.15 15.06 -3.94
CA ASP A 211 -0.79 15.19 -2.63
C ASP A 211 -2.31 15.33 -2.72
N ASP A 212 -2.94 14.59 -3.64
CA ASP A 212 -4.37 14.71 -3.94
C ASP A 212 -5.25 14.35 -2.75
N THR A 213 -4.87 13.38 -1.92
CA THR A 213 -5.61 13.06 -0.69
C THR A 213 -5.47 14.17 0.33
N ALA A 214 -4.27 14.73 0.53
CA ALA A 214 -4.05 15.84 1.45
C ALA A 214 -4.93 17.06 1.10
N LEU A 215 -4.93 17.44 -0.17
CA LEU A 215 -5.78 18.53 -0.68
C LEU A 215 -7.26 18.20 -0.54
N SER A 216 -7.65 16.97 -0.85
CA SER A 216 -9.05 16.53 -0.77
C SER A 216 -9.59 16.54 0.67
N LEU A 217 -8.78 16.09 1.65
CA LEU A 217 -9.13 16.13 3.06
C LEU A 217 -9.31 17.57 3.54
N ALA A 218 -8.39 18.47 3.20
CA ALA A 218 -8.48 19.88 3.56
C ALA A 218 -9.71 20.57 2.95
N ALA A 219 -10.09 20.21 1.73
CA ALA A 219 -11.25 20.77 1.03
C ALA A 219 -12.58 20.10 1.40
N GLY A 220 -12.57 18.98 2.12
CA GLY A 220 -13.76 18.20 2.43
C GLY A 220 -14.44 17.56 1.19
N LYS A 221 -13.72 17.42 0.08
CA LYS A 221 -14.22 16.79 -1.16
C LYS A 221 -13.05 16.30 -2.01
N ARG A 222 -13.28 15.29 -2.85
CA ARG A 222 -12.26 14.80 -3.80
C ARG A 222 -11.83 15.91 -4.74
N ILE A 223 -10.53 16.18 -4.76
CA ILE A 223 -9.86 17.08 -5.68
C ILE A 223 -9.08 16.25 -6.69
N LYS A 224 -9.19 16.63 -7.96
CA LYS A 224 -8.29 16.16 -9.01
C LYS A 224 -7.14 17.14 -9.15
N ILE A 225 -5.92 16.65 -9.07
CA ILE A 225 -4.71 17.43 -9.32
C ILE A 225 -4.25 17.29 -10.78
N SER A 226 -3.36 18.18 -11.19
CA SER A 226 -2.64 18.12 -12.46
C SER A 226 -1.14 18.25 -12.15
N PRO A 227 -0.44 17.13 -11.88
CA PRO A 227 0.96 17.15 -11.46
C PRO A 227 1.83 17.88 -12.47
N THR A 228 2.74 18.72 -11.97
CA THR A 228 3.66 19.51 -12.81
C THR A 228 5.01 18.82 -13.01
N GLN A 229 5.32 17.83 -12.18
CA GLN A 229 6.57 17.08 -12.15
C GLN A 229 6.27 15.61 -11.86
N ASN A 230 7.17 14.72 -12.30
CA ASN A 230 7.13 13.32 -11.90
C ASN A 230 7.79 13.15 -10.53
N SER A 231 7.41 12.09 -9.80
CA SER A 231 8.06 11.66 -8.56
C SER A 231 8.71 10.28 -8.75
N ILE A 232 9.77 10.01 -7.99
CA ILE A 232 10.36 8.66 -7.86
C ILE A 232 9.39 7.63 -7.25
N CYS A 233 8.31 8.09 -6.61
CA CYS A 233 7.28 7.26 -5.97
C CYS A 233 6.29 6.66 -6.99
N ASP A 234 6.76 5.76 -7.85
CA ASP A 234 5.98 5.14 -8.94
C ASP A 234 4.65 4.49 -8.50
N ALA A 235 4.58 4.03 -7.25
CA ALA A 235 3.39 3.43 -6.66
C ALA A 235 2.31 4.44 -6.22
N LEU A 236 2.60 5.74 -6.18
CA LEU A 236 1.74 6.77 -5.57
C LEU A 236 1.28 7.87 -6.54
N LEU A 237 1.41 7.66 -7.86
CA LEU A 237 1.17 8.69 -8.88
C LEU A 237 -0.30 8.85 -9.31
N LEU A 238 -1.27 8.64 -8.41
CA LEU A 238 -2.67 8.92 -8.75
C LEU A 238 -2.95 10.42 -8.70
N GLU A 239 -3.94 10.87 -9.46
CA GLU A 239 -4.30 12.29 -9.56
C GLU A 239 -5.56 12.63 -8.76
N THR A 240 -6.20 11.63 -8.15
CA THR A 240 -7.48 11.79 -7.44
C THR A 240 -7.68 10.60 -6.51
N PRO A 241 -8.21 10.79 -5.29
CA PRO A 241 -8.45 9.67 -4.37
C PRO A 241 -9.51 8.72 -4.94
N GLY A 242 -9.57 7.48 -4.46
CA GLY A 242 -10.69 6.59 -4.76
C GLY A 242 -12.04 7.14 -4.28
N HIS A 243 -13.14 6.63 -4.80
CA HIS A 243 -14.47 7.04 -4.36
C HIS A 243 -14.79 6.46 -2.97
N ILE A 244 -14.70 5.13 -2.84
CA ILE A 244 -15.01 4.41 -1.59
C ILE A 244 -13.96 4.72 -0.54
N THR A 245 -12.69 4.77 -0.95
CA THR A 245 -11.59 5.02 -0.04
C THR A 245 -11.64 6.43 0.55
N PHE A 246 -12.03 7.45 -0.23
CA PHE A 246 -12.14 8.81 0.28
C PHE A 246 -13.27 8.98 1.29
N GLU A 247 -14.42 8.31 1.10
CA GLU A 247 -15.52 8.37 2.08
C GLU A 247 -15.06 7.92 3.47
N VAL A 248 -14.24 6.86 3.54
CA VAL A 248 -13.64 6.38 4.79
C VAL A 248 -12.55 7.33 5.27
N ASN A 249 -11.65 7.72 4.38
CA ASN A 249 -10.49 8.54 4.73
C ASN A 249 -10.90 9.92 5.27
N GLN A 250 -11.92 10.55 4.67
CA GLN A 250 -12.45 11.83 5.11
C GLN A 250 -12.97 11.80 6.55
N GLN A 251 -13.53 10.67 6.98
CA GLN A 251 -14.11 10.52 8.32
C GLN A 251 -13.05 10.19 9.37
N LEU A 252 -11.99 9.45 8.99
CA LEU A 252 -11.09 8.82 9.95
C LEU A 252 -9.65 9.37 9.94
N LEU A 253 -9.20 10.01 8.86
CA LEU A 253 -7.86 10.57 8.80
C LEU A 253 -7.83 11.96 9.44
N THR A 254 -6.75 12.21 10.18
CA THR A 254 -6.49 13.48 10.84
C THR A 254 -6.05 14.54 9.83
N LYS A 255 -5.11 14.21 8.94
CA LYS A 255 -4.58 15.13 7.92
C LYS A 255 -3.75 14.35 6.89
N GLY A 256 -3.64 14.87 5.67
CA GLY A 256 -2.61 14.44 4.72
C GLY A 256 -1.33 15.29 4.82
N LEU A 257 -0.21 14.65 4.55
CA LEU A 257 1.13 15.24 4.49
C LEU A 257 1.76 14.93 3.13
N SER A 258 2.73 15.76 2.74
CA SER A 258 3.49 15.61 1.51
C SER A 258 4.98 15.61 1.82
N VAL A 259 5.76 14.81 1.09
CA VAL A 259 7.23 14.76 1.18
C VAL A 259 7.87 14.81 -0.21
N SER A 260 9.03 15.45 -0.31
CA SER A 260 9.81 15.52 -1.53
C SER A 260 10.48 14.19 -1.87
N ASP A 261 10.94 14.06 -3.12
CA ASP A 261 11.73 12.90 -3.56
C ASP A 261 13.04 12.78 -2.77
N ALA A 262 13.70 13.90 -2.45
CA ALA A 262 14.95 13.91 -1.67
C ALA A 262 14.74 13.44 -0.21
N GLU A 263 13.64 13.86 0.42
CA GLU A 263 13.22 13.37 1.74
C GLU A 263 12.93 11.86 1.71
N THR A 264 12.29 11.40 0.63
CA THR A 264 12.00 9.99 0.41
C THR A 264 13.28 9.16 0.28
N GLU A 265 14.28 9.64 -0.48
CA GLU A 265 15.58 8.96 -0.61
C GLU A 265 16.32 8.87 0.73
N ARG A 266 16.30 9.94 1.54
CA ARG A 266 16.85 9.90 2.91
C ARG A 266 16.15 8.86 3.78
N ALA A 267 14.83 8.74 3.67
CA ALA A 267 14.08 7.70 4.39
C ALA A 267 14.43 6.28 3.93
N MET A 268 14.61 6.05 2.62
CA MET A 268 15.08 4.77 2.08
C MET A 268 16.46 4.40 2.64
N LYS A 269 17.39 5.38 2.66
CA LYS A 269 18.74 5.22 3.20
C LYS A 269 18.73 4.94 4.70
N THR A 270 17.88 5.63 5.46
CA THR A 270 17.67 5.37 6.89
C THR A 270 17.08 3.99 7.12
N ALA A 271 16.09 3.56 6.34
CA ALA A 271 15.50 2.23 6.48
C ALA A 271 16.52 1.11 6.28
N PHE A 272 17.39 1.27 5.28
CA PHE A 272 18.50 0.35 5.03
C PHE A 272 19.53 0.36 6.16
N ARG A 273 19.90 1.54 6.68
CA ARG A 273 20.94 1.68 7.70
C ARG A 273 20.49 1.27 9.10
N GLU A 274 19.28 1.63 9.51
CA GLU A 274 18.80 1.41 10.88
C GLU A 274 18.10 0.07 11.03
N PHE A 275 17.22 -0.26 10.08
CA PHE A 275 16.34 -1.43 10.20
C PHE A 275 16.78 -2.62 9.34
N LYS A 276 17.80 -2.43 8.48
CA LYS A 276 18.32 -3.45 7.55
C LYS A 276 17.27 -3.97 6.56
N ILE A 277 16.31 -3.12 6.20
CA ILE A 277 15.27 -3.42 5.22
C ILE A 277 15.45 -2.57 3.95
N VAL A 278 15.02 -3.12 2.82
CA VAL A 278 14.97 -2.42 1.53
C VAL A 278 13.54 -1.94 1.30
N LEU A 279 13.37 -0.63 1.10
CA LEU A 279 12.10 0.00 0.76
C LEU A 279 12.14 0.53 -0.67
N GLU A 280 11.00 0.44 -1.35
CA GLU A 280 10.74 1.23 -2.56
C GLU A 280 10.36 2.67 -2.19
N PRO A 281 10.49 3.66 -3.09
CA PRO A 281 10.26 5.06 -2.74
C PRO A 281 8.86 5.30 -2.15
N GLY A 282 7.80 4.80 -2.80
CA GLY A 282 6.43 4.90 -2.29
C GLY A 282 6.21 4.15 -0.95
N GLY A 283 7.07 3.19 -0.61
CA GLY A 283 7.06 2.50 0.68
C GLY A 283 7.75 3.28 1.81
N ALA A 284 8.50 4.33 1.49
CA ALA A 284 9.31 5.09 2.43
C ALA A 284 8.72 6.46 2.82
N VAL A 285 7.73 6.98 2.07
CA VAL A 285 7.20 8.35 2.28
C VAL A 285 6.71 8.60 3.71
N ALA A 286 6.05 7.64 4.35
CA ALA A 286 5.57 7.81 5.72
C ALA A 286 6.70 7.84 6.76
N LEU A 287 7.81 7.14 6.48
CA LEU A 287 9.02 7.25 7.29
C LEU A 287 9.68 8.62 7.08
N ALA A 288 9.72 9.11 5.84
CA ALA A 288 10.23 10.45 5.53
C ALA A 288 9.50 11.52 6.34
N ALA A 289 8.16 11.48 6.40
CA ALA A 289 7.39 12.46 7.16
C ALA A 289 7.75 12.53 8.66
N VAL A 290 8.15 11.40 9.28
CA VAL A 290 8.64 11.40 10.67
C VAL A 290 10.06 11.95 10.76
N LEU A 291 10.96 11.50 9.88
CA LEU A 291 12.37 11.90 9.90
C LEU A 291 12.57 13.39 9.63
N GLU A 292 11.70 13.99 8.82
CA GLU A 292 11.73 15.41 8.45
C GLU A 292 10.91 16.29 9.42
N GLY A 293 10.38 15.71 10.51
CA GLY A 293 9.66 16.46 11.55
C GLY A 293 8.27 16.96 11.15
N LEU A 294 7.72 16.52 10.02
CA LEU A 294 6.34 16.83 9.60
C LEU A 294 5.31 16.22 10.57
N LEU A 295 5.71 15.16 11.28
CA LEU A 295 4.99 14.57 12.39
C LEU A 295 5.79 14.77 13.69
N ASN A 296 5.28 15.59 14.60
CA ASN A 296 5.88 15.73 15.92
C ASN A 296 5.56 14.52 16.81
N ILE A 297 6.55 13.64 16.95
CA ILE A 297 6.49 12.43 17.77
C ILE A 297 7.17 12.57 19.14
N GLU A 298 7.61 13.77 19.53
CA GLU A 298 8.29 14.00 20.81
C GLU A 298 7.41 13.56 21.99
N GLY A 299 7.96 12.69 22.84
CA GLY A 299 7.28 12.10 23.99
C GLY A 299 6.15 11.12 23.63
N LYS A 300 5.99 10.75 22.35
CA LYS A 300 4.88 9.92 21.86
C LYS A 300 5.35 8.62 21.25
N THR A 301 4.43 7.66 21.14
CA THR A 301 4.63 6.47 20.30
C THR A 301 3.97 6.64 18.93
N ALA A 302 4.79 6.62 17.88
CA ALA A 302 4.36 6.73 16.49
C ALA A 302 4.58 5.40 15.73
N GLY A 303 3.55 4.95 15.03
CA GLY A 303 3.63 3.85 14.09
C GLY A 303 3.73 4.34 12.65
N VAL A 304 4.62 3.75 11.87
CA VAL A 304 4.75 4.01 10.43
C VAL A 304 4.60 2.70 9.66
N VAL A 305 3.73 2.69 8.64
CA VAL A 305 3.59 1.55 7.72
C VAL A 305 4.52 1.75 6.52
N CYS A 306 5.52 0.87 6.38
CA CYS A 306 6.39 0.83 5.21
C CYS A 306 5.86 -0.21 4.23
N THR A 307 5.26 0.22 3.12
CA THR A 307 4.30 -0.60 2.36
C THR A 307 4.91 -1.60 1.39
N GLY A 308 6.14 -1.40 0.92
CA GLY A 308 6.73 -2.22 -0.12
C GLY A 308 8.23 -2.03 -0.30
N GLY A 309 8.87 -3.02 -0.93
CA GLY A 309 10.31 -3.08 -1.18
C GLY A 309 10.70 -3.45 -2.61
N ASN A 310 9.75 -3.41 -3.55
CA ASN A 310 9.97 -3.85 -4.93
C ASN A 310 10.60 -2.74 -5.77
N VAL A 311 11.83 -2.39 -5.41
CA VAL A 311 12.60 -1.29 -6.00
C VAL A 311 13.55 -1.79 -7.09
N ASP A 312 13.71 -0.98 -8.15
CA ASP A 312 14.76 -1.21 -9.15
C ASP A 312 16.16 -1.00 -8.53
N PRO A 313 17.15 -1.86 -8.80
CA PRO A 313 18.48 -1.73 -8.22
C PRO A 313 19.16 -0.37 -8.46
N GLU A 314 18.94 0.25 -9.62
CA GLU A 314 19.53 1.56 -9.94
C GLU A 314 18.85 2.68 -9.16
N THR A 315 17.52 2.63 -9.02
CA THR A 315 16.78 3.56 -8.13
C THR A 315 17.25 3.42 -6.68
N PHE A 316 17.41 2.19 -6.19
CA PHE A 316 17.88 1.97 -4.83
C PHE A 316 19.33 2.43 -4.64
N ARG A 317 20.22 2.16 -5.61
CA ARG A 317 21.61 2.61 -5.59
C ARG A 317 21.72 4.13 -5.54
N LYS A 318 20.87 4.85 -6.30
CA LYS A 318 20.80 6.32 -6.27
C LYS A 318 20.40 6.83 -4.89
N ALA A 319 19.35 6.28 -4.29
CA ALA A 319 18.92 6.66 -2.94
C ALA A 319 19.99 6.43 -1.85
N LEU A 320 20.89 5.46 -2.06
CA LEU A 320 22.00 5.19 -1.13
C LEU A 320 23.25 6.05 -1.36
N ALA A 321 23.29 6.86 -2.42
CA ALA A 321 24.45 7.68 -2.75
C ALA A 321 24.81 8.64 -1.59
N PRO A 322 26.11 8.97 -1.41
CA PRO A 322 26.52 10.09 -0.57
C PRO A 322 25.87 11.39 -1.05
N GLU A 323 25.60 12.30 -0.12
CA GLU A 323 25.23 13.69 -0.45
C GLU A 323 26.43 14.45 -1.00
#